data_AF-A0A495EET8-F1
#
_entry.id   AF-A0A495EET8-F1
#
_cell.length_a   1.000
_cell.length_b   1.000
_cell.length_c   1.000
_cell.angle_alpha   90.00
_cell.angle_beta   90.00
_cell.angle_gamma   90.00
#
_symmetry.space_group_name_H-M   'P 1'
#
loop_
_entity.id
_entity.type
_entity.pdbx_description
1 polymer ?
#
loop_
_entity_poly.entity_id
_entity_poly.type
_entity_poly.pdbx_seq_one_letter_code
_entity_poly.pdbx_strand_id
1 'polypeptide(L)'
;MTTLNKTQIPLWVNIMQSILILIMLGQVYMYFLNHQMIVNSGIQVEGIPNLNLIYEMGARTLVMAIISIYVMITQSPKQYIIILIMNVLREGLETIIDPLYPVLNAPASPMVDLGIHLIIVAIEVWAFVTVLRITKKLSQK
;
A
#
# COMPACT_ATOMS: atom_id res chain seq x y z
N MET A 1 -0.04 -37.19 -14.76
CA MET A 1 0.77 -35.96 -14.86
C MET A 1 0.39 -35.09 -13.67
N THR A 2 1.40 -34.67 -12.90
CA THR A 2 1.35 -34.17 -11.52
C THR A 2 0.30 -33.09 -11.27
N THR A 3 -0.61 -33.32 -10.33
CA THR A 3 -1.40 -32.28 -9.68
C THR A 3 -0.44 -31.37 -8.92
N LEU A 4 0.01 -30.30 -9.56
CA LEU A 4 0.65 -29.19 -8.88
C LEU A 4 -0.35 -28.68 -7.84
N ASN A 5 -0.16 -29.08 -6.58
CA ASN A 5 -0.80 -28.41 -5.44
C ASN A 5 -0.25 -26.99 -5.40
N LYS A 6 -0.75 -26.14 -6.30
CA LYS A 6 -0.46 -24.72 -6.39
C LYS A 6 -0.87 -24.18 -5.04
N THR A 7 0.11 -23.88 -4.20
CA THR A 7 -0.14 -23.37 -2.86
C THR A 7 -0.58 -21.93 -3.05
N GLN A 8 -1.87 -21.77 -3.32
CA GLN A 8 -2.47 -20.50 -3.64
C GLN A 8 -2.43 -19.62 -2.38
N ILE A 9 -2.05 -18.37 -2.57
CA ILE A 9 -2.23 -17.35 -1.54
C ILE A 9 -3.73 -17.31 -1.21
N PRO A 10 -4.12 -17.26 0.09
CA PRO A 10 -5.53 -17.26 0.46
C PRO A 10 -6.27 -16.12 -0.23
N LEU A 11 -7.51 -16.40 -0.67
CA LEU A 11 -8.33 -15.44 -1.42
C LEU A 11 -8.44 -14.09 -0.71
N TRP A 12 -8.59 -14.08 0.61
CA TRP A 12 -8.70 -12.86 1.39
C TRP A 12 -7.42 -11.99 1.35
N VAL A 13 -6.23 -12.60 1.27
CA VAL A 13 -4.95 -11.87 1.13
C VAL A 13 -4.88 -11.23 -0.26
N ASN A 14 -5.38 -11.91 -1.29
CA ASN A 14 -5.48 -11.35 -2.65
C ASN A 14 -6.48 -10.19 -2.72
N ILE A 15 -7.63 -10.32 -2.05
CA ILE A 15 -8.62 -9.24 -1.96
C ILE A 15 -8.01 -8.02 -1.27
N MET A 16 -7.36 -8.22 -0.12
CA MET A 16 -6.71 -7.15 0.61
C MET A 16 -5.64 -6.46 -0.25
N GLN A 17 -4.75 -7.23 -0.89
CA GLN A 17 -3.73 -6.70 -1.78
C GLN A 17 -4.34 -5.90 -2.95
N SER A 18 -5.46 -6.37 -3.51
CA SER A 18 -6.18 -5.67 -4.57
C SER A 18 -6.70 -4.31 -4.11
N ILE A 19 -7.25 -4.25 -2.89
CA ILE A 19 -7.72 -2.98 -2.29
C ILE A 19 -6.55 -2.02 -2.10
N LEU A 20 -5.41 -2.49 -1.57
CA LEU A 20 -4.21 -1.65 -1.43
C LEU A 20 -3.71 -1.11 -2.76
N ILE A 21 -3.71 -1.94 -3.81
CA ILE A 21 -3.36 -1.52 -5.17
C ILE A 21 -4.30 -0.41 -5.66
N LEU A 22 -5.61 -0.55 -5.44
CA LEU A 22 -6.58 0.47 -5.84
C LEU A 22 -6.36 1.80 -5.10
N ILE A 23 -6.05 1.75 -3.81
CA ILE A 23 -5.72 2.94 -3.01
C ILE A 23 -4.45 3.62 -3.56
N MET A 24 -3.39 2.86 -3.82
CA MET A 24 -2.15 3.38 -4.42
C MET A 24 -2.39 3.99 -5.80
N LEU A 25 -3.22 3.37 -6.65
CA LEU A 25 -3.57 3.92 -7.95
C LEU A 25 -4.39 5.21 -7.83
N GLY A 26 -5.26 5.30 -6.83
CA GLY A 26 -5.94 6.56 -6.47
C GLY A 26 -4.95 7.66 -6.11
N GLN A 27 -3.94 7.35 -5.28
CA GLN A 27 -2.86 8.29 -4.95
C GLN A 27 -2.06 8.71 -6.18
N VAL A 28 -1.67 7.78 -7.05
CA VAL A 28 -0.99 8.07 -8.32
C VAL A 28 -1.82 9.01 -9.19
N TYR A 29 -3.13 8.78 -9.29
CA TYR A 29 -4.03 9.65 -10.04
C TYR A 29 -4.03 11.08 -9.47
N MET A 30 -4.12 11.22 -8.14
CA MET A 30 -4.04 12.53 -7.49
C MET A 30 -2.70 13.23 -7.78
N TYR A 31 -1.58 12.51 -7.69
CA TYR A 31 -0.24 13.08 -7.91
C TYR A 31 0.05 13.47 -9.36
N PHE A 32 -0.40 12.71 -10.36
CA PHE A 32 -0.07 13.01 -11.76
C PHE A 32 -1.15 13.79 -12.51
N LEU A 33 -2.42 13.49 -12.25
CA LEU A 33 -3.54 13.88 -13.12
C LEU A 33 -4.48 14.89 -12.47
N ASN A 34 -4.54 14.95 -11.13
CA ASN A 34 -5.44 15.85 -10.43
C ASN A 34 -4.79 16.56 -9.24
N HIS A 35 -3.90 17.50 -9.56
CA HIS A 35 -3.27 18.40 -8.58
C HIS A 35 -4.29 19.23 -7.79
N GLN A 36 -5.50 19.45 -8.31
CA GLN A 36 -6.55 20.15 -7.58
C GLN A 36 -6.96 19.40 -6.31
N MET A 37 -6.90 18.05 -6.30
CA MET A 37 -7.16 17.27 -5.08
C MET A 37 -6.10 17.51 -4.00
N ILE A 38 -4.86 17.78 -4.39
CA ILE A 38 -3.75 18.13 -3.49
C ILE A 38 -3.88 19.57 -2.98
N VAL A 39 -4.29 20.49 -3.85
CA VAL A 39 -4.62 21.87 -3.43
C VAL A 39 -5.78 21.85 -2.43
N ASN A 40 -6.80 21.04 -2.69
CA ASN A 40 -7.98 20.93 -1.85
C ASN A 40 -7.65 20.38 -0.46
N SER A 41 -6.60 19.58 -0.29
CA SER A 41 -6.13 19.14 1.04
C SER A 41 -5.38 20.24 1.81
N GLY A 42 -5.07 21.37 1.15
CA GLY A 42 -4.36 22.52 1.75
C GLY A 42 -2.87 22.56 1.44
N ILE A 43 -2.38 21.72 0.52
CA ILE A 43 -0.98 21.71 0.08
C ILE A 43 -0.82 22.73 -1.06
N GLN A 44 0.13 23.65 -0.92
CA GLN A 44 0.45 24.61 -1.98
C GLN A 44 1.18 23.90 -3.13
N VAL A 45 0.51 23.79 -4.28
CA VAL A 45 1.08 23.18 -5.51
C VAL A 45 1.77 24.22 -6.40
N GLU A 46 2.23 25.32 -5.80
CA GLU A 46 2.87 26.41 -6.54
C GLU A 46 4.39 26.25 -6.56
N GLY A 47 4.98 26.49 -7.74
CA GLY A 47 6.42 26.46 -7.93
C GLY A 47 7.00 25.09 -8.36
N ILE A 48 8.10 25.15 -9.10
CA ILE A 48 8.84 23.98 -9.60
C ILE A 48 9.26 23.01 -8.47
N PRO A 49 9.70 23.46 -7.28
CA PRO A 49 10.10 22.54 -6.19
C PRO A 49 8.95 21.67 -5.68
N ASN A 50 7.76 22.23 -5.48
CA ASN A 50 6.61 21.51 -4.93
C ASN A 50 6.03 20.53 -5.96
N LEU A 51 5.99 20.94 -7.24
CA LEU A 51 5.61 20.04 -8.34
C LEU A 51 6.57 18.85 -8.45
N ASN A 52 7.88 19.10 -8.35
CA ASN A 52 8.86 18.01 -8.37
C ASN A 52 8.63 17.00 -7.25
N LEU A 53 8.37 17.47 -6.02
CA LEU A 53 8.07 16.60 -4.88
C LEU A 53 6.80 15.77 -5.11
N ILE A 54 5.73 16.39 -5.62
CA ILE A 54 4.47 15.71 -5.92
C ILE A 54 4.66 14.61 -6.96
N TYR A 55 5.35 14.92 -8.06
CA TYR A 55 5.62 13.94 -9.11
C TYR A 55 6.56 12.82 -8.63
N GLU A 56 7.53 13.12 -7.78
CA GLU A 56 8.42 12.12 -7.19
C GLU A 56 7.64 11.15 -6.28
N MET A 57 6.76 11.65 -5.42
CA MET A 57 5.89 10.82 -4.58
C MET A 57 4.93 9.99 -5.42
N GLY A 58 4.37 10.57 -6.48
CA GLY A 58 3.57 9.84 -7.47
C GLY A 58 4.33 8.72 -8.15
N ALA A 59 5.55 8.97 -8.61
CA ALA A 59 6.39 7.97 -9.27
C ALA A 59 6.75 6.81 -8.34
N ARG A 60 7.13 7.09 -7.09
CA ARG A 60 7.43 6.07 -6.07
C ARG A 60 6.21 5.19 -5.79
N THR A 61 5.03 5.81 -5.65
CA THR A 61 3.76 5.10 -5.42
C THR A 61 3.36 4.25 -6.63
N LEU A 62 3.58 4.74 -7.85
CA LEU A 62 3.30 4.01 -9.08
C LEU A 62 4.17 2.76 -9.21
N VAL A 63 5.47 2.87 -8.94
CA VAL A 63 6.38 1.70 -8.96
C VAL A 63 5.92 0.63 -7.96
N MET A 64 5.54 1.04 -6.75
CA MET A 64 4.99 0.14 -5.74
C MET A 64 3.69 -0.56 -6.20
N ALA A 65 2.78 0.19 -6.83
CA ALA A 65 1.54 -0.37 -7.39
C ALA A 65 1.83 -1.39 -8.49
N ILE A 66 2.77 -1.10 -9.41
CA ILE A 66 3.15 -2.01 -10.49
C ILE A 66 3.76 -3.30 -9.95
N ILE A 67 4.70 -3.20 -9.00
CA ILE A 67 5.31 -4.40 -8.39
C ILE A 67 4.24 -5.21 -7.64
N SER A 68 3.33 -4.54 -6.93
CA SER A 68 2.21 -5.19 -6.23
C SER A 68 1.30 -5.97 -7.18
N ILE A 69 0.97 -5.41 -8.36
CA ILE A 69 0.21 -6.09 -9.41
C ILE A 69 0.98 -7.30 -9.92
N TYR A 70 2.28 -7.15 -10.20
CA TYR A 70 3.13 -8.24 -10.66
C TYR A 70 3.14 -9.41 -9.67
N VAL A 71 3.35 -9.13 -8.38
CA VAL A 71 3.36 -10.15 -7.32
C VAL A 71 1.99 -10.82 -7.19
N MET A 72 0.91 -10.08 -7.35
CA MET A 72 -0.44 -10.64 -7.36
C MET A 72 -0.67 -11.57 -8.56
N ILE A 73 -0.09 -11.30 -9.72
CA ILE A 73 -0.18 -12.20 -10.89
C ILE A 73 0.66 -13.46 -10.69
N THR A 74 1.89 -13.33 -10.18
CA THR A 74 2.80 -14.47 -10.01
C THR A 74 2.39 -15.41 -8.88
N GLN A 75 1.64 -14.91 -7.88
CA GLN A 75 1.19 -15.69 -6.71
C GLN A 75 2.35 -16.36 -5.95
N SER A 76 3.56 -15.79 -6.03
CA SER A 76 4.74 -16.36 -5.37
C SER A 76 4.78 -15.97 -3.88
N PRO A 77 4.78 -16.93 -2.93
CA PRO A 77 4.77 -16.61 -1.50
C PRO A 77 5.97 -15.77 -1.04
N LYS A 78 7.15 -16.01 -1.62
CA LYS A 78 8.36 -15.23 -1.33
C LYS A 78 8.22 -13.78 -1.75
N GLN A 79 7.60 -13.53 -2.91
CA GLN A 79 7.37 -12.17 -3.41
C GLN A 79 6.27 -11.45 -2.61
N TYR A 80 5.22 -12.17 -2.21
CA TYR A 80 4.18 -11.63 -1.32
C TYR A 80 4.74 -11.18 0.03
N ILE A 81 5.65 -11.96 0.64
CA ILE A 81 6.30 -11.57 1.89
C ILE A 81 7.01 -10.23 1.74
N ILE A 82 7.76 -10.03 0.66
CA ILE A 82 8.50 -8.79 0.42
C ILE A 82 7.52 -7.61 0.30
N ILE A 83 6.47 -7.76 -0.51
CA ILE A 83 5.49 -6.68 -0.70
C ILE A 83 4.72 -6.38 0.59
N LEU A 84 4.33 -7.39 1.35
CA LEU A 84 3.65 -7.19 2.63
C LEU A 84 4.56 -6.48 3.65
N ILE A 85 5.86 -6.76 3.67
CA ILE A 85 6.81 -5.99 4.50
C ILE A 85 6.84 -4.53 4.07
N MET A 86 6.96 -4.27 2.77
CA MET A 86 7.03 -2.90 2.26
C MET A 86 5.74 -2.12 2.57
N ASN A 87 4.57 -2.75 2.41
CA ASN A 87 3.29 -2.14 2.73
C ASN A 87 3.15 -1.84 4.22
N VAL A 88 3.45 -2.82 5.10
CA VAL A 88 3.40 -2.62 6.56
C VAL A 88 4.31 -1.49 7.01
N LEU A 89 5.53 -1.41 6.45
CA LEU A 89 6.47 -0.35 6.80
C LEU A 89 5.99 1.01 6.30
N ARG A 90 5.47 1.09 5.07
CA ARG A 90 4.92 2.34 4.53
C ARG A 90 3.74 2.81 5.36
N GLU A 91 2.75 1.96 5.53
CA GLU A 91 1.51 2.26 6.26
C GLU A 91 1.80 2.58 7.73
N GLY A 92 2.73 1.87 8.36
CA GLY A 92 3.16 2.15 9.73
C GLY A 92 3.86 3.51 9.89
N LEU A 93 4.60 3.96 8.86
CA LEU A 93 5.18 5.30 8.85
C LEU A 93 4.12 6.38 8.59
N GLU A 94 3.19 6.15 7.67
CA GLU A 94 2.03 7.03 7.40
C GLU A 94 1.16 7.19 8.66
N THR A 95 0.91 6.10 9.40
CA THR A 95 0.22 6.09 10.70
C THR A 95 0.83 7.09 11.71
N ILE A 96 2.14 7.33 11.63
CA ILE A 96 2.85 8.26 12.51
C ILE A 96 2.83 9.67 11.94
N ILE A 97 3.09 9.82 10.64
CA ILE A 97 3.29 11.12 9.99
C ILE A 97 1.96 11.87 9.82
N ASP A 98 0.89 11.20 9.40
CA ASP A 98 -0.36 11.87 9.01
C ASP A 98 -1.07 12.54 10.21
N PRO A 99 -1.10 11.95 11.41
CA PRO A 99 -1.62 12.62 12.60
C PRO A 99 -0.69 13.73 13.14
N LEU A 100 0.62 13.63 12.90
CA LEU A 100 1.60 14.65 13.31
C LEU A 100 1.58 15.87 12.40
N TYR A 101 1.31 15.67 11.11
CA TYR A 101 1.28 16.70 10.07
C TYR A 101 -0.01 16.63 9.25
N PRO A 102 -1.18 16.85 9.89
CA PRO A 102 -2.45 16.68 9.22
C PRO A 102 -2.63 17.74 8.14
N VAL A 103 -3.17 17.31 6.99
CA VAL A 103 -3.55 18.22 5.93
C VAL A 103 -4.74 19.08 6.37
N LEU A 104 -4.68 20.38 6.07
CA LEU A 104 -5.59 21.41 6.61
C LEU A 104 -7.07 21.11 6.35
N ASN A 105 -7.37 20.48 5.21
CA ASN A 105 -8.74 20.17 4.77
C ASN A 105 -8.97 18.65 4.66
N ALA A 106 -8.36 17.86 5.55
CA ALA A 106 -8.57 16.43 5.59
C ALA A 106 -10.07 16.10 5.79
N PRO A 107 -10.64 15.13 5.05
CA PRO A 107 -12.03 14.71 5.24
C PRO A 107 -12.25 13.98 6.58
N ALA A 108 -11.19 13.43 7.16
CA ALA A 108 -11.19 12.77 8.46
C ALA A 108 -10.36 13.59 9.47
N SER A 109 -10.77 13.59 10.74
CA SER A 109 -9.95 14.19 11.80
C SER A 109 -8.68 13.37 12.01
N PRO A 110 -7.58 13.97 12.52
CA PRO A 110 -6.31 13.27 12.72
C PRO A 110 -6.44 11.98 13.56
N MET A 111 -7.37 11.95 14.51
CA MET A 111 -7.64 10.76 15.33
C MET A 111 -8.39 9.66 14.58
N VAL A 112 -9.29 10.03 13.66
CA VAL A 112 -9.99 9.07 12.80
C VAL A 112 -9.02 8.49 11.78
N ASP A 113 -8.17 9.34 11.21
CA ASP A 113 -7.13 8.97 10.26
C ASP A 113 -6.12 7.98 10.88
N LEU A 114 -5.60 8.29 12.08
CA LEU A 114 -4.78 7.37 12.89
C LEU A 114 -5.46 6.01 13.08
N GLY A 115 -6.76 6.01 13.40
CA GLY A 115 -7.54 4.78 13.59
C GLY A 115 -7.64 3.93 12.32
N ILE A 116 -7.85 4.58 11.16
CA ILE A 116 -7.91 3.90 9.86
C ILE A 116 -6.56 3.25 9.54
N HIS A 117 -5.48 4.00 9.63
CA HIS A 117 -4.13 3.48 9.36
C HIS A 117 -3.78 2.30 10.29
N LEU A 118 -4.11 2.40 11.59
CA LEU A 118 -3.83 1.32 12.55
C LEU A 118 -4.61 0.03 12.22
N ILE A 119 -5.85 0.15 11.74
CA ILE A 119 -6.63 -1.01 11.26
C ILE A 119 -5.99 -1.63 10.01
N ILE A 120 -5.56 -0.80 9.05
CA ILE A 120 -4.90 -1.28 7.83
C ILE A 120 -3.61 -2.02 8.18
N VAL A 121 -2.73 -1.43 9.00
CA VAL A 121 -1.50 -2.06 9.48
C VAL A 121 -1.78 -3.40 10.16
N ALA A 122 -2.81 -3.48 11.02
CA ALA A 122 -3.17 -4.73 11.69
C ALA A 122 -3.58 -5.83 10.70
N ILE A 123 -4.35 -5.49 9.67
CA ILE A 123 -4.76 -6.42 8.61
C ILE A 123 -3.55 -6.87 7.78
N GLU A 124 -2.65 -5.94 7.44
CA GLU A 124 -1.43 -6.25 6.68
C GLU A 124 -0.47 -7.16 7.47
N VAL A 125 -0.28 -6.90 8.77
CA VAL A 125 0.50 -7.78 9.66
C VAL A 125 -0.13 -9.17 9.71
N TRP A 126 -1.46 -9.27 9.75
CA TRP A 126 -2.12 -10.58 9.73
C TRP A 126 -1.92 -11.32 8.40
N ALA A 127 -2.00 -10.61 7.27
CA ALA A 127 -1.69 -11.17 5.96
C ALA A 127 -0.24 -11.64 5.87
N PHE A 128 0.70 -10.84 6.39
CA PHE A 128 2.10 -11.18 6.48
C PHE A 128 2.34 -12.48 7.27
N VAL A 129 1.78 -12.58 8.48
CA VAL A 129 1.89 -13.81 9.29
C VAL A 129 1.30 -15.02 8.56
N THR A 130 0.20 -14.83 7.83
CA THR A 130 -0.45 -15.91 7.07
C THR A 130 0.44 -16.42 5.93
N VAL A 131 1.00 -15.52 5.12
CA VAL A 131 1.90 -15.89 4.01
C VAL A 131 3.22 -16.47 4.55
N LEU A 132 3.74 -15.95 5.66
CA LEU A 132 4.92 -16.52 6.33
C LEU A 132 4.69 -17.97 6.77
N ARG A 133 3.54 -18.27 7.38
CA ARG A 133 3.20 -19.64 7.79
C ARG A 133 3.10 -20.57 6.58
N ILE A 134 2.55 -20.11 5.46
CA ILE A 134 2.49 -20.87 4.21
C ILE A 134 3.90 -21.15 3.67
N THR A 135 4.75 -20.13 3.64
CA THR A 135 6.13 -20.25 3.13
C THR A 135 6.97 -21.20 3.98
N LYS A 136 6.82 -21.18 5.31
CA LYS A 136 7.50 -22.13 6.21
C LYS A 136 7.05 -23.57 5.97
N LYS A 137 5.75 -23.80 5.78
CA LYS A 137 5.21 -25.13 5.44
C LYS A 137 5.71 -25.65 4.10
N LEU A 138 5.91 -24.76 3.13
CA LEU A 138 6.47 -25.11 1.82
C LEU A 138 7.96 -25.43 1.87
N SER A 139 8.72 -24.79 2.75
CA SER A 139 10.15 -25.05 2.91
C SER A 139 10.47 -26.33 3.69
N GLN A 140 9.51 -26.86 4.45
CA GLN A 140 9.64 -28.10 5.23
C GLN A 140 9.19 -29.36 4.45
N LYS A 141 8.77 -29.19 3.20
CA LYS A 141 8.26 -30.24 2.32
C LYS A 141 9.21 -30.46 1.17
#